data_AF-A0A0G1F9G0-F1
#
_entry.id   AF-A0A0G1F9G0-F1
#
_cell.length_a   1.000
_cell.length_b   1.000
_cell.length_c   1.000
_cell.angle_alpha   90.00
_cell.angle_beta   90.00
_cell.angle_gamma   90.00
#
_symmetry.space_group_name_H-M   'P 1'
#
loop_
_entity.id
_entity.type
_entity.pdbx_description
1 polymer ?
#
loop_
_entity_poly.entity_id
_entity_poly.type
_entity_poly.pdbx_seq_one_letter_code
_entity_poly.pdbx_strand_id
1 'polypeptide(L)'
;NIVKRRPPENRDPNEEEIEKYKPYLARQIEIINPKIIVPLGRFSMNYFLPLAKITRDQGKLFRVEKHAGGRVSIYILPMLHPAAALRGNEAMKMFKDTFLKLPAALEKVKSGDFGETKEESNKEPAEKKKKIEDVQNKLF
;
A
#
# COMPACT_ATOMS: atom_id res chain seq x y z
N ASN A 1 7.97 7.14 -3.98
CA ASN A 1 7.28 8.34 -3.44
C ASN A 1 6.06 8.70 -4.26
N ILE A 2 4.99 9.16 -3.59
CA ILE A 2 3.73 9.57 -4.21
C ILE A 2 3.90 10.86 -5.00
N VAL A 3 4.54 11.88 -4.42
CA VAL A 3 4.97 13.08 -5.14
C VAL A 3 6.40 12.94 -5.63
N LYS A 4 6.73 13.63 -6.74
CA LYS A 4 8.07 13.58 -7.37
C LYS A 4 8.91 14.85 -7.17
N ARG A 5 8.35 15.83 -6.45
CA ARG A 5 9.05 17.04 -6.01
C ARG A 5 8.90 17.19 -4.51
N ARG A 6 9.94 17.73 -3.86
CA ARG A 6 9.91 18.04 -2.44
C ARG A 6 8.96 19.22 -2.20
N PRO A 7 7.92 19.08 -1.37
CA PRO A 7 7.07 20.21 -1.01
C PRO A 7 7.88 21.31 -0.29
N PRO A 8 7.49 22.59 -0.43
CA PRO A 8 8.11 23.69 0.31
C PRO A 8 8.16 23.40 1.81
N GLU A 9 9.27 23.74 2.46
CA GLU A 9 9.46 23.56 3.91
C GLU A 9 9.24 22.11 4.41
N ASN A 10 9.32 21.13 3.51
CA ASN A 10 9.09 19.73 3.83
C ASN A 10 7.70 19.43 4.42
N ARG A 11 6.70 20.27 4.09
CA ARG A 11 5.31 20.01 4.46
C ARG A 11 4.80 18.72 3.83
N ASP A 12 3.68 18.23 4.35
CA ASP A 12 2.94 17.15 3.72
C ASP A 12 2.40 17.59 2.33
N PRO A 13 2.39 16.68 1.33
CA PRO A 13 1.77 16.98 0.05
C PRO A 13 0.25 17.11 0.22
N ASN A 14 -0.36 18.04 -0.50
CA ASN A 14 -1.80 18.18 -0.53
C ASN A 14 -2.42 17.18 -1.53
N GLU A 15 -3.75 17.08 -1.52
CA GLU A 15 -4.48 16.13 -2.37
C GLU A 15 -4.26 16.42 -3.86
N GLU A 16 -4.30 17.69 -4.28
CA GLU A 16 -4.07 18.08 -5.68
C GLU A 16 -2.69 17.69 -6.20
N GLU A 17 -1.65 17.86 -5.38
CA GLU A 17 -0.28 17.46 -5.69
C GLU A 17 -0.20 15.94 -5.87
N ILE A 18 -0.85 15.18 -4.98
CA ILE A 18 -0.93 13.73 -5.09
C ILE A 18 -1.63 13.33 -6.39
N GLU A 19 -2.81 13.89 -6.67
CA GLU A 19 -3.59 13.61 -7.90
C GLU A 19 -2.76 13.84 -9.17
N LYS A 20 -2.04 14.97 -9.25
CA LYS A 20 -1.18 15.29 -10.40
C LYS A 20 -0.06 14.27 -10.63
N TYR A 21 0.46 13.65 -9.56
CA TYR A 21 1.54 12.67 -9.67
C TYR A 21 1.07 11.22 -9.77
N LYS A 22 -0.22 10.91 -9.54
CA LYS A 22 -0.74 9.53 -9.65
C LYS A 22 -0.44 8.88 -11.00
N PRO A 23 -0.67 9.54 -12.16
CA PRO A 23 -0.44 8.89 -13.45
C PRO A 23 1.01 8.43 -13.65
N TYR A 24 1.97 9.19 -13.13
CA TYR A 24 3.39 8.84 -13.19
C TYR A 24 3.70 7.60 -12.36
N LEU A 25 3.15 7.52 -11.14
CA LEU A 25 3.35 6.35 -10.29
C LEU A 25 2.65 5.11 -10.86
N ALA A 26 1.42 5.27 -11.36
CA ALA A 26 0.70 4.20 -12.04
C ALA A 26 1.51 3.65 -13.22
N ARG A 27 2.04 4.54 -14.07
CA ARG A 27 2.89 4.14 -15.20
C ARG A 27 4.20 3.46 -14.77
N GLN A 28 4.83 3.92 -13.69
CA GLN A 28 6.00 3.27 -13.11
C GLN A 28 5.68 1.84 -12.66
N ILE A 29 4.54 1.64 -11.98
CA ILE A 29 4.09 0.33 -11.52
C ILE A 29 3.74 -0.58 -12.70
N GLU A 30 3.12 -0.06 -13.77
CA GLU A 30 2.90 -0.80 -15.01
C GLU A 30 4.20 -1.31 -15.64
N ILE A 31 5.19 -0.44 -15.79
CA ILE A 31 6.46 -0.78 -16.46
C ILE A 31 7.25 -1.79 -15.62
N ILE A 32 7.32 -1.59 -14.31
CA ILE A 32 8.08 -2.47 -13.41
C ILE A 32 7.35 -3.80 -13.18
N ASN A 33 6.03 -3.78 -13.23
CA ASN A 33 5.15 -4.92 -12.93
C ASN A 33 5.53 -5.67 -11.64
N PRO A 34 5.56 -4.99 -10.48
CA PRO A 34 6.01 -5.60 -9.24
C PRO A 34 4.98 -6.60 -8.70
N LYS A 35 5.45 -7.74 -8.19
CA LYS A 35 4.59 -8.69 -7.45
C LYS A 35 4.16 -8.14 -6.09
N ILE A 36 5.03 -7.36 -5.44
CA ILE A 36 4.78 -6.75 -4.13
C ILE A 36 5.21 -5.29 -4.12
N ILE A 37 4.44 -4.44 -3.44
CA ILE A 37 4.77 -3.05 -3.16
C ILE A 37 4.74 -2.83 -1.64
N VAL A 38 5.77 -2.16 -1.13
CA VAL A 38 5.91 -1.82 0.28
C VAL A 38 5.74 -0.32 0.47
N PRO A 39 4.52 0.20 0.70
CA PRO A 39 4.32 1.61 0.96
C PRO A 39 4.83 1.99 2.36
N LEU A 40 5.64 3.04 2.43
CA LEU A 40 6.24 3.56 3.67
C LEU A 40 5.46 4.78 4.18
N GLY A 41 4.62 4.57 5.19
CA GLY A 41 3.81 5.62 5.81
C GLY A 41 2.44 5.83 5.17
N ARG A 42 1.66 6.73 5.80
CA ARG A 42 0.22 6.90 5.53
C ARG A 42 -0.10 7.30 4.08
N PHE A 43 0.64 8.23 3.50
CA PHE A 43 0.31 8.74 2.16
C PHE A 43 0.48 7.68 1.08
N SER A 44 1.60 6.96 1.10
CA SER A 44 1.82 5.87 0.17
C SER A 44 0.90 4.68 0.42
N MET A 45 0.57 4.40 1.68
CA MET A 45 -0.37 3.33 2.00
C MET A 45 -1.76 3.67 1.47
N ASN A 46 -2.27 4.88 1.75
CA ASN A 46 -3.60 5.32 1.34
C ASN A 46 -3.76 5.40 -0.18
N TYR A 47 -2.66 5.58 -0.92
CA TYR A 47 -2.68 5.46 -2.38
C TYR A 47 -3.18 4.08 -2.81
N PHE A 48 -2.78 2.99 -2.14
CA PHE A 48 -3.22 1.62 -2.48
C PHE A 48 -4.41 1.13 -1.64
N LEU A 49 -4.50 1.56 -0.39
CA LEU A 49 -5.42 1.09 0.64
C LEU A 49 -6.08 2.30 1.33
N PRO A 50 -7.09 2.94 0.70
CA PRO A 50 -7.63 4.23 1.16
C PRO A 50 -8.26 4.19 2.55
N LEU A 51 -8.74 3.02 2.97
CA LEU A 51 -9.39 2.78 4.26
C LEU A 51 -8.44 2.21 5.32
N ALA A 52 -7.17 1.98 4.97
CA ALA A 52 -6.19 1.46 5.90
C ALA A 52 -5.73 2.55 6.88
N LYS A 53 -5.28 2.12 8.04
CA LYS A 53 -4.65 2.97 9.06
C LYS A 53 -3.28 2.39 9.37
N ILE A 54 -2.23 3.20 9.27
CA ILE A 54 -0.85 2.71 9.37
C ILE A 54 -0.56 2.03 10.71
N THR A 55 -1.15 2.51 11.80
CA THR A 55 -1.02 1.92 13.13
C THR A 55 -1.68 0.54 13.24
N ARG A 56 -2.79 0.30 12.51
CA ARG A 56 -3.56 -0.95 12.54
C ARG A 56 -3.07 -1.98 11.52
N ASP A 57 -2.65 -1.51 10.34
CA ASP A 57 -2.53 -2.34 9.15
C ASP A 57 -1.09 -2.60 8.71
N GLN A 58 -0.10 -1.94 9.32
CA GLN A 58 1.30 -2.22 9.04
C GLN A 58 1.65 -3.71 9.23
N GLY A 59 2.45 -4.25 8.32
CA GLY A 59 2.93 -5.62 8.35
C GLY A 59 1.90 -6.70 8.00
N LYS A 60 0.67 -6.32 7.64
CA LYS A 60 -0.30 -7.23 7.00
C LYS A 60 -0.09 -7.23 5.49
N LEU A 61 -0.35 -8.37 4.85
CA LEU A 61 -0.27 -8.50 3.40
C LEU A 61 -1.68 -8.34 2.82
N PHE A 62 -1.85 -7.40 1.90
CA PHE A 62 -3.11 -7.15 1.20
C PHE A 62 -2.98 -7.51 -0.26
N ARG A 63 -4.03 -8.03 -0.88
CA ARG A 63 -4.11 -8.26 -2.32
C ARG A 63 -4.97 -7.18 -2.94
N VAL A 64 -4.45 -6.51 -3.97
CA VAL A 64 -5.16 -5.49 -4.74
C VAL A 64 -5.19 -5.94 -6.19
N GLU A 65 -6.39 -5.98 -6.78
CA GLU A 65 -6.54 -6.28 -8.20
C GLU A 65 -6.27 -5.03 -9.04
N LYS A 66 -5.52 -5.20 -10.13
CA LYS A 66 -5.25 -4.18 -11.14
C LYS A 66 -6.04 -4.48 -12.40
N HIS A 67 -6.74 -3.49 -12.93
CA HIS A 67 -7.56 -3.55 -14.14
C HIS A 67 -6.81 -3.05 -15.39
N ALA A 68 -5.50 -3.23 -15.51
CA ALA A 68 -4.77 -2.82 -16.71
C ALA A 68 -4.68 -3.96 -17.72
N GLY A 69 -5.65 -4.04 -18.65
CA GLY A 69 -5.62 -4.97 -19.79
C GLY A 69 -5.71 -6.47 -19.45
N GLY A 70 -5.96 -6.82 -18.18
CA GLY A 70 -6.07 -8.16 -17.61
C GLY A 70 -6.17 -8.09 -16.08
N ARG A 71 -6.58 -9.18 -15.41
CA ARG A 71 -6.58 -9.26 -13.94
C ARG A 71 -5.19 -9.61 -13.44
N VAL A 72 -4.42 -8.62 -13.02
CA VAL A 72 -3.13 -8.83 -12.35
C VAL A 72 -3.26 -8.41 -10.89
N SER A 73 -2.95 -9.31 -9.97
CA SER A 73 -3.00 -9.00 -8.54
C SER A 73 -1.64 -8.51 -8.05
N ILE A 74 -1.62 -7.37 -7.36
CA ILE A 74 -0.42 -6.83 -6.72
C ILE A 74 -0.59 -6.95 -5.20
N TYR A 75 0.47 -7.39 -4.52
CA TYR A 75 0.47 -7.48 -3.07
C TYR A 75 0.99 -6.20 -2.43
N ILE A 76 0.32 -5.72 -1.39
CA ILE A 76 0.67 -4.50 -0.66
C ILE A 76 1.01 -4.87 0.77
N LEU A 77 2.21 -4.52 1.24
CA LEU A 77 2.64 -4.70 2.62
C LEU A 77 3.04 -3.34 3.21
N PRO A 78 2.12 -2.61 3.86
CA PRO A 78 2.42 -1.30 4.41
C PRO A 78 3.37 -1.38 5.60
N MET A 79 4.26 -0.39 5.70
CA MET A 79 5.22 -0.25 6.80
C MET A 79 5.27 1.20 7.29
N LEU A 80 5.68 1.39 8.54
CA LEU A 80 5.95 2.74 9.05
C LEU A 80 6.97 3.47 8.18
N HIS A 81 6.80 4.78 8.05
CA HIS A 81 7.81 5.60 7.40
C HIS A 81 9.09 5.63 8.25
N PRO A 82 10.29 5.49 7.67
CA PRO A 82 11.54 5.50 8.44
C PRO A 82 11.69 6.74 9.36
N ALA A 83 11.32 7.93 8.87
CA ALA A 83 11.33 9.15 9.69
C ALA A 83 10.38 9.09 10.90
N ALA A 84 9.29 8.31 10.85
CA ALA A 84 8.42 8.08 12.00
C ALA A 84 9.02 7.05 12.97
N ALA A 85 9.66 6.00 12.43
CA ALA A 85 10.37 5.01 13.22
C ALA A 85 11.52 5.62 14.05
N LEU A 86 12.18 6.65 13.53
CA LEU A 86 13.26 7.36 14.21
C LEU A 86 12.79 8.26 15.36
N ARG A 87 11.48 8.47 15.56
CA ARG A 87 10.96 9.36 16.62
C ARG A 87 10.97 8.73 18.01
N GLY A 88 11.13 7.41 18.12
CA GLY A 88 11.15 6.75 19.42
C GLY A 88 11.35 5.24 19.32
N ASN A 89 11.74 4.64 20.44
CA ASN A 89 12.11 3.22 20.52
C ASN A 89 10.96 2.28 20.16
N GLU A 90 9.73 2.62 20.57
CA GLU A 90 8.54 1.82 20.24
C GLU A 90 8.28 1.82 18.72
N ALA A 91 8.30 2.99 18.08
CA ALA A 91 8.11 3.12 16.64
C ALA A 91 9.22 2.40 15.85
N MET A 92 10.47 2.49 16.32
CA MET A 92 11.58 1.73 15.76
C MET A 92 11.39 0.22 15.89
N LYS A 93 10.89 -0.24 17.04
CA LYS A 93 10.58 -1.66 17.27
C LYS A 93 9.49 -2.14 16.31
N MET A 94 8.38 -1.40 16.18
CA MET A 94 7.31 -1.73 15.23
C MET A 94 7.81 -1.80 13.78
N PHE A 95 8.67 -0.86 13.39
CA PHE A 95 9.29 -0.85 12.06
C PHE A 95 10.15 -2.10 11.84
N LYS A 96 11.04 -2.44 12.78
CA LYS A 96 11.89 -3.63 12.71
C LYS A 96 11.07 -4.92 12.68
N ASP A 97 10.09 -5.04 13.57
CA ASP A 97 9.19 -6.19 13.66
C ASP A 97 8.45 -6.42 12.34
N THR A 98 8.10 -5.33 11.64
CA THR A 98 7.49 -5.42 10.31
C THR A 98 8.51 -5.76 9.22
N PHE A 99 9.69 -5.15 9.25
CA PHE A 99 10.77 -5.40 8.27
C PHE A 99 11.20 -6.87 8.27
N LEU A 100 11.32 -7.48 9.45
CA LEU A 100 11.69 -8.89 9.61
C LEU A 100 10.65 -9.86 9.03
N LYS A 101 9.40 -9.43 8.84
CA LYS A 101 8.34 -10.24 8.19
C LYS A 101 8.41 -10.19 6.67
N LEU A 102 9.13 -9.23 6.08
CA LEU A 102 9.17 -9.03 4.64
C LEU A 102 9.70 -10.25 3.86
N PRO A 103 10.77 -10.95 4.28
CA PRO A 103 11.23 -12.16 3.59
C PRO A 103 10.16 -13.24 3.51
N ALA A 104 9.46 -13.50 4.62
CA ALA A 104 8.37 -14.49 4.65
C ALA A 104 7.18 -14.07 3.76
N ALA A 105 6.86 -12.77 3.72
CA ALA A 105 5.84 -12.25 2.82
C ALA A 105 6.25 -12.39 1.34
N LEU A 106 7.52 -12.14 1.01
CA LEU A 106 8.05 -12.32 -0.34
C LEU A 106 7.95 -13.78 -0.79
N GLU A 107 8.29 -14.73 0.06
CA GLU A 107 8.19 -16.16 -0.27
C GLU A 107 6.73 -16.58 -0.50
N LYS A 108 5.78 -16.14 0.34
CA LYS A 108 4.33 -16.37 0.11
C LYS A 108 3.86 -15.81 -1.24
N VAL A 109 4.34 -14.62 -1.60
CA VAL A 109 3.98 -13.99 -2.88
C VAL A 109 4.58 -14.74 -4.07
N LYS A 110 5.78 -15.31 -3.93
CA LYS A 110 6.43 -16.09 -4.99
C LYS A 110 5.79 -17.46 -5.17
N SER A 111 5.47 -18.16 -4.09
CA SER A 111 4.91 -19.50 -4.13
C SER A 111 3.47 -19.53 -4.62
N GLY A 112 2.76 -18.40 -4.56
CA GLY A 112 1.32 -18.36 -4.82
C GLY A 112 0.52 -19.05 -3.71
N ASP A 113 1.18 -19.49 -2.64
CA ASP A 113 0.58 -20.19 -1.52
C ASP A 113 0.04 -19.17 -0.50
N PHE A 114 -1.20 -18.76 -0.75
CA PHE A 114 -1.95 -17.91 0.18
C PHE A 114 -2.80 -18.73 1.15
N GLY A 115 -2.71 -20.07 1.09
CA GLY A 115 -3.75 -20.97 1.60
C GLY A 115 -5.12 -20.65 1.02
N GLU A 116 -6.11 -21.52 1.26
CA GLU A 116 -7.49 -21.05 1.30
C GLU A 116 -7.63 -20.10 2.49
N THR A 117 -7.24 -18.84 2.28
CA THR A 117 -7.72 -17.78 3.15
C THR A 117 -9.20 -17.74 2.90
N LYS A 118 -9.97 -18.36 3.82
CA LYS A 118 -11.37 -18.02 4.06
C LYS A 118 -11.46 -16.54 3.81
N GLU A 119 -12.26 -16.15 2.82
CA GLU A 119 -12.75 -14.78 2.74
C GLU A 119 -13.14 -14.43 4.17
N GLU A 120 -12.34 -13.60 4.85
CA GLU A 120 -12.82 -12.91 6.01
C GLU A 120 -13.91 -12.02 5.42
N SER A 121 -15.10 -12.61 5.37
CA SER A 121 -16.40 -12.00 5.18
C SER A 121 -16.65 -11.08 6.36
N ASN A 122 -15.74 -10.13 6.57
CA ASN A 122 -16.14 -8.86 7.10
C ASN A 122 -17.08 -8.33 6.03
N LYS A 123 -18.39 -8.47 6.27
CA LYS A 123 -19.45 -7.79 5.52
C LYS A 123 -19.19 -6.30 5.67
N GLU A 124 -18.22 -5.77 4.93
CA GLU A 124 -17.99 -4.35 4.85
C GLU A 124 -19.24 -3.76 4.18
N PRO A 125 -19.82 -2.69 4.74
CA PRO A 125 -21.00 -2.06 4.18
C PRO A 125 -20.82 -1.81 2.68
N ALA A 126 -21.89 -1.98 1.89
CA ALA A 126 -21.85 -1.84 0.43
C ALA A 126 -21.19 -0.52 -0.04
N GLU A 127 -21.30 0.55 0.75
CA GLU A 127 -20.61 1.83 0.53
C GLU A 127 -19.07 1.74 0.61
N LYS A 128 -18.52 0.94 1.53
CA LYS A 128 -17.06 0.72 1.63
C LYS A 128 -16.55 -0.10 0.45
N LYS A 129 -17.27 -1.14 0.04
CA LYS A 129 -16.91 -1.95 -1.14
C LYS A 129 -16.90 -1.10 -2.41
N LYS A 130 -17.96 -0.31 -2.63
CA LYS A 130 -18.04 0.61 -3.77
C LYS A 130 -16.91 1.65 -3.75
N LYS A 131 -16.57 2.18 -2.57
CA LYS A 131 -15.45 3.12 -2.41
C LYS A 131 -14.06 2.48 -2.61
N ILE A 132 -13.90 1.20 -2.28
CA ILE A 132 -12.66 0.43 -2.57
C ILE A 132 -12.55 0.18 -4.08
N GLU A 133 -13.63 -0.30 -4.73
CA GLU A 133 -13.68 -0.52 -6.19
C GLU A 133 -13.47 0.79 -6.97
N ASP A 134 -14.14 1.88 -6.59
CA ASP A 134 -13.98 3.19 -7.23
C ASP A 134 -12.54 3.72 -7.14
N VAL A 135 -11.84 3.42 -6.04
CA VAL A 135 -10.44 3.81 -5.88
C VAL A 135 -9.51 2.87 -6.64
N GLN A 136 -9.77 1.56 -6.63
CA GLN A 136 -9.01 0.59 -7.44
C GLN A 136 -9.13 0.88 -8.94
N ASN A 137 -10.32 1.26 -9.41
CA ASN A 137 -10.59 1.70 -10.79
C ASN A 137 -10.00 3.08 -11.14
N LYS A 138 -9.69 3.92 -10.13
CA LYS A 138 -8.97 5.19 -10.33
C LYS A 138 -7.46 5.04 -10.27
N LEU A 139 -6.97 3.93 -9.71
CA LEU A 139 -5.54 3.62 -9.61
C LEU A 139 -5.04 2.87 -10.85
N PHE A 140 -5.95 2.21 -11.57
CA PHE A 140 -5.70 1.35 -12.73
C PHE A 140 -6.81 1.46 -13.76
#